data_AF-A0A8X7CU93-F1
#
_entry.id   AF-A0A8X7CU93-F1
#
_cell.length_a   1.000
_cell.length_b   1.000
_cell.length_c   1.000
_cell.angle_alpha   90.00
_cell.angle_beta   90.00
_cell.angle_gamma   90.00
#
_symmetry.space_group_name_H-M   'P 1'
#
loop_
_entity.id
_entity.type
_entity.pdbx_description
1 polymer ?
#
loop_
_entity_poly.entity_id
_entity_poly.type
_entity_poly.pdbx_seq_one_letter_code
_entity_poly.pdbx_strand_id
1 'polypeptide(L)'
;MYGEKDKLAYRKKVRTYSKRLVTTLSTISFIGYIAALVLSIPVLSLYFSIAGTIFSALSFALNIWSLNDHFLQKQLGVAGQKKLTKICLDITSNVSFLIGGIASILPLESPIIPFVSTAFFILGCAFMAANIVRTVISEPQAEKPTDDHSLAAGAA
;
A
#
# COMPACT_ATOMS: atom_id res chain seq x y z
N MET A 1 -14.03 29.32 7.84
CA MET A 1 -12.72 28.94 7.25
C MET A 1 -11.92 27.91 8.07
N TYR A 2 -12.19 27.68 9.37
CA TYR A 2 -11.48 26.67 10.17
C TYR A 2 -11.88 25.21 9.79
N GLY A 3 -13.17 24.97 9.53
CA GLY A 3 -13.68 23.63 9.23
C GLY A 3 -13.17 22.95 7.94
N GLU A 4 -12.70 23.71 6.94
CA GLU A 4 -12.15 23.11 5.71
C GLU A 4 -10.75 22.54 5.90
N LYS A 5 -9.90 23.19 6.71
CA LYS A 5 -8.56 22.69 7.03
C LYS A 5 -8.64 21.43 7.89
N ASP A 6 -9.52 21.40 8.88
CA ASP A 6 -9.74 20.23 9.73
C ASP A 6 -10.34 19.07 8.93
N LYS A 7 -11.27 19.34 8.02
CA LYS A 7 -11.84 18.33 7.09
C LYS A 7 -10.78 17.77 6.15
N LEU A 8 -9.82 18.58 5.71
CA LEU A 8 -8.71 18.14 4.86
C LEU A 8 -7.70 17.29 5.64
N ALA A 9 -7.36 17.69 6.87
CA ALA A 9 -6.50 16.92 7.77
C ALA A 9 -7.13 15.57 8.15
N TYR A 10 -8.42 15.57 8.47
CA TYR A 10 -9.19 14.36 8.75
C TYR A 10 -9.19 13.40 7.57
N ARG A 11 -9.47 13.88 6.35
CA ARG A 11 -9.41 13.05 5.13
C ARG A 11 -8.03 12.43 4.91
N LYS A 12 -6.95 13.17 5.12
CA LYS A 12 -5.57 12.63 5.05
C LYS A 12 -5.31 11.55 6.09
N LYS A 13 -5.79 11.76 7.32
CA LYS A 13 -5.64 10.80 8.42
C LYS A 13 -6.40 9.51 8.12
N VAL A 14 -7.69 9.60 7.82
CA VAL A 14 -8.53 8.46 7.42
C VAL A 14 -7.89 7.68 6.29
N ARG A 15 -7.49 8.36 5.21
CA ARG A 15 -6.84 7.72 4.06
C ARG A 15 -5.56 6.96 4.45
N THR A 16 -4.74 7.52 5.34
CA THR A 16 -3.49 6.88 5.79
C THR A 16 -3.80 5.61 6.58
N TYR A 17 -4.75 5.66 7.51
CA TYR A 17 -5.18 4.49 8.28
C TYR A 17 -5.84 3.44 7.40
N SER A 18 -6.76 3.84 6.51
CA SER A 18 -7.41 2.95 5.55
C SER A 18 -6.38 2.26 4.66
N LYS A 19 -5.40 2.99 4.12
CA LYS A 19 -4.34 2.40 3.30
C LYS A 19 -3.56 1.37 4.10
N ARG A 20 -3.13 1.70 5.31
CA ARG A 20 -2.38 0.77 6.18
C ARG A 20 -3.19 -0.48 6.49
N LEU A 21 -4.45 -0.32 6.90
CA LEU A 21 -5.34 -1.41 7.24
C LEU A 21 -5.60 -2.33 6.04
N VAL A 22 -5.95 -1.75 4.89
CA VAL A 22 -6.24 -2.53 3.67
C VAL A 22 -5.00 -3.24 3.16
N THR A 23 -3.82 -2.60 3.19
CA THR A 23 -2.56 -3.27 2.84
C THR A 23 -2.28 -4.43 3.77
N THR A 24 -2.41 -4.25 5.09
CA THR A 24 -2.20 -5.32 6.07
C THR A 24 -3.18 -6.48 5.88
N LEU A 25 -4.46 -6.20 5.64
CA LEU A 25 -5.47 -7.23 5.37
C LEU A 25 -5.22 -7.97 4.06
N SER A 26 -4.76 -7.28 3.01
CA SER A 26 -4.33 -7.90 1.77
C SER A 26 -3.17 -8.86 2.01
N THR A 27 -2.15 -8.44 2.76
CA THR A 27 -1.00 -9.29 3.12
C THR A 27 -1.42 -10.52 3.91
N ILE A 28 -2.27 -10.36 4.94
CA ILE A 28 -2.75 -11.49 5.75
C ILE A 28 -3.56 -12.46 4.90
N SER A 29 -4.44 -11.95 4.04
CA SER A 29 -5.22 -12.78 3.13
C SER A 29 -4.32 -13.57 2.19
N PHE A 30 -3.25 -12.94 1.68
CA PHE A 30 -2.29 -13.62 0.83
C PHE A 30 -1.51 -14.72 1.57
N ILE A 31 -1.04 -14.46 2.80
CA ILE A 31 -0.39 -15.49 3.63
C ILE A 31 -1.36 -16.66 3.86
N GLY A 32 -2.64 -16.36 4.13
CA GLY A 32 -3.69 -17.37 4.26
C GLY A 32 -3.89 -18.18 2.98
N TYR A 33 -3.85 -17.55 1.81
CA TYR A 33 -3.94 -18.22 0.51
C TYR A 33 -2.80 -19.23 0.32
N ILE A 34 -1.55 -18.83 0.55
CA ILE A 34 -0.39 -19.72 0.41
C ILE A 34 -0.45 -20.86 1.43
N ALA A 35 -0.78 -20.57 2.69
CA ALA A 35 -0.91 -21.59 3.72
C ALA A 35 -1.99 -22.63 3.35
N ALA A 36 -3.15 -22.17 2.87
CA ALA A 36 -4.24 -23.05 2.44
C ALA A 36 -3.86 -23.88 1.19
N LEU A 37 -3.08 -23.33 0.26
CA LEU A 37 -2.51 -24.11 -0.85
C LEU A 37 -1.57 -25.20 -0.37
N VAL A 38 -0.62 -24.88 0.53
CA VAL A 38 0.34 -25.85 1.07
C VAL A 38 -0.36 -26.97 1.83
N LEU A 39 -1.41 -26.65 2.57
CA LEU A 39 -2.24 -27.62 3.30
C LEU A 39 -3.27 -28.33 2.41
N SER A 40 -3.32 -28.03 1.11
CA SER A 40 -4.27 -28.62 0.15
C SER A 40 -5.74 -28.44 0.54
N ILE A 41 -6.11 -27.27 1.06
CA ILE A 41 -7.48 -26.90 1.43
C ILE A 41 -8.05 -25.90 0.40
N PRO A 42 -8.63 -26.39 -0.72
CA PRO A 42 -8.96 -25.55 -1.88
C PRO A 42 -10.03 -24.50 -1.59
N VAL A 43 -11.03 -24.84 -0.77
CA VAL A 43 -12.11 -23.91 -0.39
C VAL A 43 -11.56 -22.71 0.38
N LEU A 44 -10.66 -22.96 1.33
CA LEU A 44 -10.06 -21.91 2.15
C LEU A 44 -9.10 -21.03 1.34
N SER A 45 -8.33 -21.65 0.44
CA SER A 45 -7.50 -20.94 -0.53
C SER A 45 -8.33 -19.99 -1.40
N LEU A 46 -9.47 -20.45 -1.91
CA LEU A 46 -10.38 -19.62 -2.69
C LEU A 46 -10.91 -18.41 -1.89
N TYR A 47 -11.36 -18.60 -0.64
CA TYR A 47 -11.83 -17.50 0.22
C TYR A 47 -10.73 -16.45 0.46
N PHE A 48 -9.52 -16.90 0.79
CA PHE A 48 -8.40 -16.00 1.00
C PHE A 48 -8.00 -15.26 -0.28
N SER A 49 -8.05 -15.92 -1.43
CA SER A 49 -7.80 -15.30 -2.74
C SER A 49 -8.82 -14.21 -3.06
N ILE A 50 -10.11 -14.46 -2.82
CA ILE A 50 -11.18 -13.48 -3.05
C ILE A 50 -11.00 -12.27 -2.12
N ALA A 51 -10.82 -12.51 -0.82
CA ALA A 51 -10.59 -11.45 0.15
C ALA A 51 -9.33 -10.62 -0.20
N GLY A 52 -8.23 -11.28 -0.52
CA GLY A 52 -6.97 -10.65 -0.94
C GLY A 52 -7.13 -9.80 -2.20
N THR A 53 -7.91 -10.27 -3.17
CA THR A 53 -8.22 -9.53 -4.40
C THR A 53 -9.00 -8.25 -4.09
N ILE A 54 -10.06 -8.34 -3.26
CA ILE A 54 -10.88 -7.20 -2.85
C ILE A 54 -10.02 -6.15 -2.12
N PHE A 55 -9.22 -6.58 -1.15
CA PHE A 55 -8.33 -5.66 -0.42
C PHE A 55 -7.27 -5.05 -1.35
N SER A 56 -6.72 -5.81 -2.29
CA SER A 56 -5.76 -5.27 -3.26
C SER A 56 -6.38 -4.22 -4.19
N ALA A 57 -7.63 -4.41 -4.62
CA ALA A 57 -8.37 -3.43 -5.41
C ALA A 57 -8.60 -2.13 -4.63
N LEU A 58 -9.03 -2.24 -3.36
CA LEU A 58 -9.21 -1.10 -2.47
C LEU A 58 -7.87 -0.36 -2.24
N SER A 59 -6.79 -1.10 -1.99
CA SER A 59 -5.45 -0.52 -1.82
C SER A 59 -5.00 0.20 -3.09
N PHE A 60 -5.27 -0.38 -4.27
CA PHE A 60 -4.94 0.23 -5.56
C PHE A 60 -5.67 1.56 -5.74
N ALA A 61 -6.97 1.63 -5.47
CA ALA A 61 -7.73 2.87 -5.54
C ALA A 61 -7.15 3.96 -4.61
N LEU A 62 -6.80 3.60 -3.38
CA LEU A 62 -6.17 4.51 -2.43
C LEU A 62 -4.79 5.01 -2.88
N ASN A 63 -4.04 4.16 -3.58
CA ASN A 63 -2.72 4.48 -4.14
C ASN A 63 -2.81 5.37 -5.38
N ILE A 64 -3.77 5.14 -6.28
CA ILE A 64 -4.03 6.01 -7.44
C ILE A 64 -4.47 7.40 -6.99
N TRP A 65 -5.35 7.48 -5.99
CA TRP A 65 -5.64 8.76 -5.36
C TRP A 65 -4.35 9.41 -4.86
N SER A 66 -3.43 8.63 -4.28
CA SER A 66 -2.23 9.18 -3.62
C SER A 66 -1.25 9.72 -4.63
N LEU A 67 -1.22 9.08 -5.79
CA LEU A 67 -0.48 9.50 -6.96
C LEU A 67 -1.03 10.82 -7.50
N ASN A 68 -2.36 10.94 -7.63
CA ASN A 68 -2.98 12.17 -8.12
C ASN A 68 -2.70 13.36 -7.18
N ASP A 69 -2.84 13.16 -5.86
CA ASP A 69 -2.48 14.18 -4.87
C ASP A 69 -0.98 14.53 -4.91
N HIS A 70 -0.10 13.55 -5.20
CA HIS A 70 1.34 13.81 -5.35
C HIS A 70 1.64 14.68 -6.57
N PHE A 71 1.01 14.41 -7.72
CA PHE A 71 1.17 15.24 -8.92
C PHE A 71 0.68 16.67 -8.69
N LEU A 72 -0.45 16.84 -8.00
CA LEU A 72 -0.95 18.16 -7.61
C LEU A 72 0.06 18.90 -6.70
N GLN A 73 0.62 18.20 -5.70
CA GLN A 73 1.66 18.77 -4.83
C GLN A 73 2.98 19.05 -5.57
N LYS A 74 3.31 18.28 -6.61
CA LYS A 74 4.49 18.48 -7.45
C LYS A 74 4.33 19.73 -8.32
N GLN A 75 3.15 19.95 -8.90
CA GLN A 75 2.84 21.19 -9.63
C GLN A 75 2.96 22.43 -8.72
N LEU A 76 2.64 22.28 -7.44
CA LEU A 76 2.77 23.32 -6.43
C LEU A 76 4.20 23.46 -5.86
N GLY A 77 5.18 22.68 -6.33
CA GLY A 77 6.58 22.74 -5.88
C GLY A 77 6.89 22.10 -4.53
N VAL A 78 5.95 21.36 -3.93
CA VAL A 78 6.04 20.84 -2.55
C VAL A 78 6.44 19.36 -2.48
N ALA A 79 6.34 18.61 -3.59
CA ALA A 79 6.50 17.14 -3.57
C ALA A 79 7.88 16.64 -4.01
N GLY A 80 8.53 15.84 -3.16
CA GLY A 80 9.79 15.15 -3.47
C GLY A 80 9.62 13.83 -4.24
N GLN A 81 10.66 13.45 -5.00
CA GLN A 81 10.72 12.24 -5.83
C GLN A 81 10.61 10.93 -5.01
N LYS A 82 11.11 10.90 -3.77
CA LYS A 82 11.06 9.73 -2.87
C LYS A 82 9.63 9.24 -2.62
N LYS A 83 8.67 10.17 -2.48
CA LYS A 83 7.25 9.87 -2.27
C LYS A 83 6.59 9.27 -3.51
N LEU A 84 6.99 9.70 -4.71
CA LEU A 84 6.50 9.15 -5.97
C LEU A 84 6.91 7.68 -6.14
N THR A 85 8.17 7.35 -5.89
CA THR A 85 8.63 5.97 -6.06
C THR A 85 7.98 5.01 -5.06
N LYS A 86 7.71 5.48 -3.83
CA LYS A 86 6.93 4.72 -2.84
C LYS A 86 5.52 4.39 -3.35
N ILE A 87 4.83 5.38 -3.90
CA ILE A 87 3.48 5.19 -4.46
C ILE A 87 3.54 4.23 -5.66
N CYS A 88 4.54 4.36 -6.53
CA CYS A 88 4.71 3.48 -7.69
C CYS A 88 4.92 2.02 -7.28
N LEU A 89 5.81 1.74 -6.32
CA LEU A 89 6.03 0.37 -5.81
C LEU A 89 4.77 -0.22 -5.17
N ASP A 90 4.00 0.57 -4.43
CA ASP A 90 2.72 0.15 -3.86
C ASP A 90 1.69 -0.18 -4.96
N ILE A 91 1.65 0.62 -6.04
CA ILE A 91 0.78 0.36 -7.20
C ILE A 91 1.19 -0.93 -7.88
N THR A 92 2.47 -1.12 -8.18
CA THR A 92 2.97 -2.32 -8.85
C THR A 92 2.68 -3.57 -8.03
N SER A 93 2.90 -3.52 -6.71
CA SER A 93 2.57 -4.61 -5.79
C SER A 93 1.08 -4.98 -5.86
N ASN A 94 0.19 -3.99 -5.79
CA ASN A 94 -1.25 -4.23 -5.87
C ASN A 94 -1.69 -4.79 -7.23
N VAL A 95 -1.10 -4.32 -8.33
CA VAL A 95 -1.39 -4.86 -9.67
C VAL A 95 -0.99 -6.33 -9.74
N SER A 96 0.19 -6.67 -9.24
CA SER A 96 0.63 -8.07 -9.17
C SER A 96 -0.34 -8.92 -8.33
N PHE A 97 -0.78 -8.45 -7.17
CA PHE A 97 -1.78 -9.15 -6.36
C PHE A 97 -3.14 -9.30 -7.05
N LEU A 98 -3.59 -8.28 -7.80
CA LEU A 98 -4.82 -8.35 -8.57
C LEU A 98 -4.75 -9.39 -9.69
N ILE A 99 -3.64 -9.42 -10.44
CA ILE A 99 -3.46 -10.43 -11.50
C ILE A 99 -3.42 -11.83 -10.88
N GLY A 100 -2.67 -12.00 -9.80
CA GLY A 100 -2.57 -13.28 -9.08
C GLY A 100 -3.94 -13.76 -8.58
N GLY A 101 -4.68 -12.87 -7.91
CA GLY A 101 -5.99 -13.15 -7.34
C GLY A 101 -7.09 -13.39 -8.38
N ILE A 102 -7.09 -12.64 -9.49
CA ILE A 102 -8.02 -12.89 -10.60
C ILE A 102 -7.72 -14.24 -11.23
N ALA A 103 -6.44 -14.54 -11.51
CA ALA A 103 -6.05 -15.83 -12.09
C ALA A 103 -6.53 -17.01 -11.25
N SER A 104 -6.40 -16.95 -9.92
CA SER A 104 -6.86 -18.02 -9.01
C SER A 104 -8.38 -18.13 -8.85
N ILE A 105 -9.16 -17.13 -9.25
CA ILE A 105 -10.64 -17.16 -9.19
C ILE A 105 -11.23 -17.67 -10.51
N LEU A 106 -10.50 -17.52 -11.64
CA LEU A 106 -11.01 -17.95 -12.93
C LEU A 106 -11.29 -19.48 -12.92
N PRO A 107 -12.49 -19.91 -13.36
CA PRO A 107 -12.88 -21.32 -13.42
C PRO A 107 -12.25 -21.97 -14.66
N LEU A 108 -10.94 -21.91 -14.75
CA LEU A 108 -10.17 -22.57 -15.78
C LEU A 108 -9.58 -23.84 -15.14
N GLU A 109 -9.78 -25.01 -15.73
CA GLU A 109 -9.32 -26.29 -15.18
C GLU A 109 -7.83 -26.55 -15.46
N SER A 110 -7.04 -25.49 -15.63
CA SER A 110 -5.64 -25.62 -16.05
C SER A 110 -4.70 -25.67 -14.84
N PRO A 111 -3.82 -26.68 -14.75
CA PRO A 111 -2.81 -26.74 -13.69
C PRO A 111 -1.79 -25.59 -13.76
N ILE A 112 -1.77 -24.82 -14.85
CA ILE A 112 -0.92 -23.64 -15.05
C ILE A 112 -1.39 -22.45 -14.19
N ILE A 113 -2.67 -22.39 -13.84
CA ILE A 113 -3.27 -21.25 -13.13
C ILE A 113 -2.71 -21.05 -11.73
N PRO A 114 -2.63 -22.07 -10.85
CA PRO A 114 -2.02 -21.88 -9.53
C PRO A 114 -0.54 -21.47 -9.66
N PHE A 115 0.17 -21.92 -10.70
CA PHE A 115 1.54 -21.49 -10.96
C PHE A 115 1.63 -20.00 -11.32
N VAL A 116 0.81 -19.54 -12.28
CA VAL A 116 0.75 -18.12 -12.68
C VAL A 116 0.30 -17.25 -11.51
N SER A 117 -0.76 -17.66 -10.81
CA SER A 117 -1.29 -16.94 -9.64
C SER A 117 -0.23 -16.77 -8.56
N THR A 118 0.44 -17.87 -8.18
CA THR A 118 1.49 -17.86 -7.16
C THR A 118 2.68 -16.99 -7.58
N ALA A 119 3.10 -17.02 -8.85
CA ALA A 119 4.19 -16.18 -9.33
C ALA A 119 3.88 -14.68 -9.21
N PHE A 120 2.69 -14.25 -9.62
CA PHE A 120 2.25 -12.87 -9.48
C PHE A 120 2.12 -12.43 -8.02
N PHE A 121 1.67 -13.33 -7.17
CA PHE A 121 1.62 -13.10 -5.74
C PHE A 121 3.02 -12.93 -5.12
N ILE A 122 3.98 -13.80 -5.44
CA ILE A 122 5.39 -13.68 -5.01
C ILE A 122 5.97 -12.34 -5.47
N LEU A 123 5.72 -11.97 -6.73
CA LEU A 123 6.19 -10.71 -7.29
C LEU A 123 5.59 -9.50 -6.55
N GLY A 124 4.30 -9.54 -6.23
CA GLY A 124 3.63 -8.52 -5.42
C GLY A 124 4.27 -8.36 -4.04
N CYS A 125 4.61 -9.47 -3.37
CA CYS A 125 5.35 -9.47 -2.12
C CYS A 125 6.75 -8.87 -2.25
N ALA A 126 7.48 -9.20 -3.32
CA ALA A 126 8.81 -8.65 -3.56
C ALA A 126 8.77 -7.11 -3.67
N PHE A 127 7.81 -6.57 -4.42
CA PHE A 127 7.62 -5.11 -4.50
C PHE A 127 7.23 -4.48 -3.17
N MET A 128 6.35 -5.12 -2.39
CA MET A 128 5.96 -4.64 -1.07
C MET A 128 7.16 -4.62 -0.11
N ALA A 129 7.93 -5.70 -0.07
CA ALA A 129 9.13 -5.82 0.76
C ALA A 129 10.18 -4.77 0.38
N ALA A 130 10.44 -4.58 -0.91
CA ALA A 130 11.33 -3.53 -1.40
C ALA A 130 10.87 -2.14 -0.94
N ASN A 131 9.55 -1.87 -0.94
CA ASN A 131 9.02 -0.60 -0.50
C ASN A 131 9.16 -0.38 1.02
N ILE A 132 8.98 -1.44 1.82
CA ILE A 132 9.19 -1.41 3.29
C ILE A 132 10.66 -1.15 3.59
N VAL A 133 11.57 -1.94 3.01
CA VAL A 133 13.02 -1.79 3.19
C VAL A 133 13.47 -0.38 2.80
N ARG A 134 12.99 0.13 1.65
CA ARG A 134 13.28 1.49 1.24
C ARG A 134 12.77 2.54 2.23
N THR A 135 11.56 2.36 2.77
CA THR A 135 10.99 3.28 3.76
C THR A 135 11.87 3.32 5.01
N VAL A 136 12.21 2.14 5.56
CA VAL A 136 13.05 2.00 6.77
C VAL A 136 14.47 2.56 6.55
N ILE A 137 15.06 2.36 5.37
CA ILE A 137 16.41 2.89 5.05
C ILE A 137 16.37 4.41 4.77
N SER A 138 15.26 4.93 4.25
CA SER A 138 15.14 6.36 3.87
C SER A 138 14.65 7.27 5.00
N GLU A 139 14.01 6.72 6.03
CA GLU A 139 13.49 7.45 7.20
C GLU A 139 14.52 7.92 8.25
N PRO A 140 15.74 7.36 8.44
CA PRO A 140 16.64 7.79 9.52
C PRO A 140 17.24 9.19 9.36
N GLN A 141 16.92 9.94 8.29
CA GLN A 141 17.52 11.25 8.01
C GLN A 141 16.53 12.43 7.91
N ALA A 142 15.25 12.25 8.26
CA ALA A 142 14.25 13.32 8.10
C ALA A 142 13.73 13.96 9.39
N GLU A 143 14.08 13.46 10.58
CA GLU A 143 13.76 14.12 11.85
C GLU A 143 15.05 14.49 12.61
N LYS A 144 15.65 15.62 12.22
CA LYS A 144 16.16 16.53 13.24
C LYS A 144 15.07 17.56 13.46
N PRO A 145 14.50 17.70 14.67
CA PRO A 145 13.74 18.89 15.00
C PRO A 145 14.73 20.05 14.99
N THR A 146 14.66 20.90 13.97
CA THR A 146 15.04 22.29 14.18
C THR A 146 13.92 22.89 15.01
N ASP A 147 14.15 22.92 16.32
CA ASP A 147 13.38 23.73 17.25
C ASP A 147 13.46 25.19 16.78
N ASP A 148 12.38 25.66 16.18
CA ASP A 148 12.13 27.08 16.00
C ASP A 148 11.90 27.71 17.40
N HIS A 149 12.37 28.95 17.55
CA HIS A 149 12.03 29.89 18.62
C HIS A 149 12.67 29.68 20.02
N SER A 150 13.96 30.01 20.14
CA SER A 150 14.42 30.70 21.36
C SER A 150 13.88 32.14 21.34
N LEU A 151 12.78 32.32 22.06
CA LEU A 151 12.16 33.59 22.43
C LEU A 151 13.17 34.72 22.66
N ALA A 152 12.98 35.81 21.91
CA ALA A 152 13.13 37.14 22.47
C ALA A 152 12.05 37.31 23.57
N ALA A 153 12.43 37.19 24.84
CA ALA A 153 11.70 37.73 25.99
C ALA A 153 12.57 37.58 27.25
N GLY A 154 13.41 38.59 27.49
CA GLY A 154 14.19 38.74 28.71
C GLY A 154 14.44 40.22 28.96
N ALA A 155 13.36 40.97 29.11
CA ALA A 155 13.40 42.27 29.77
C ALA A 155 13.23 42.04 31.27
N ALA A 156 14.30 42.28 32.02
CA ALA A 156 14.31 42.80 33.39
C ALA A 156 15.75 43.22 33.71
#